data_AF-A0A965ZCF8-F1
#
_entry.id   AF-A0A965ZCF8-F1
#
_cell.length_a   1.000
_cell.length_b   1.000
_cell.length_c   1.000
_cell.angle_alpha   90.00
_cell.angle_beta   90.00
_cell.angle_gamma   90.00
#
_symmetry.space_group_name_H-M   'P 1'
#
loop_
_entity.id
_entity.type
_entity.pdbx_description
1 polymer ?
#
loop_
_entity_poly.entity_id
_entity_poly.type
_entity_poly.pdbx_seq_one_letter_code
_entity_poly.pdbx_strand_id
1 'polypeptide(L)'
;MLRYFVGCVLLIVGANASAELVITSPKEVCNILKGSGLSTMEWRDNYGYECSSRYKEIGSGNYFANNLAYYVDGIKSAANQAKLVLNVNNKSQASTAITELLDSAELLSIKLAGEELPQTIKNAITSGTPTSATVGNTSVEVTRDDWPTGKGYEIHVIFK
;
A
#
# COMPACT_ATOMS: atom_id res chain seq x y z
N MET A 1 60.94 -21.31 12.19
CA MET A 1 59.70 -21.08 12.97
C MET A 1 58.63 -20.54 12.02
N LEU A 2 57.72 -21.42 11.59
CA LEU A 2 56.68 -21.10 10.61
C LEU A 2 55.45 -20.56 11.37
N ARG A 3 55.09 -19.29 11.15
CA ARG A 3 53.93 -18.65 11.78
C ARG A 3 52.69 -18.92 10.92
N TYR A 4 51.76 -19.70 11.43
CA TYR A 4 50.45 -19.93 10.81
C TYR A 4 49.56 -18.70 11.01
N PHE A 5 49.17 -18.06 9.90
CA PHE A 5 48.07 -17.09 9.89
C PHE A 5 46.75 -17.87 9.88
N VAL A 6 46.00 -17.79 10.98
CA VAL A 6 44.61 -18.27 11.03
C VAL A 6 43.73 -17.16 10.46
N GLY A 7 43.28 -17.35 9.21
CA GLY A 7 42.28 -16.49 8.59
C GLY A 7 40.89 -16.80 9.13
N CYS A 8 40.29 -15.84 9.84
CA CYS A 8 38.92 -15.95 10.30
C CYS A 8 37.99 -15.60 9.12
N VAL A 9 37.35 -16.61 8.54
CA VAL A 9 36.33 -16.43 7.49
C VAL A 9 35.01 -16.09 8.18
N LEU A 10 34.61 -14.82 8.12
CA LEU A 10 33.29 -14.35 8.55
C LEU A 10 32.25 -14.73 7.48
N LEU A 11 31.47 -15.77 7.75
CA LEU A 11 30.26 -16.10 7.00
C LEU A 11 29.16 -15.11 7.41
N ILE A 12 28.89 -14.13 6.54
CA ILE A 12 27.72 -13.26 6.69
C ILE A 12 26.50 -14.07 6.24
N VAL A 13 25.76 -14.61 7.21
CA VAL A 13 24.42 -15.16 6.95
C VAL A 13 23.47 -13.97 6.82
N GLY A 14 23.13 -13.59 5.58
CA GLY A 14 22.08 -12.61 5.33
C GLY A 14 20.72 -13.20 5.73
N ALA A 15 20.10 -12.67 6.77
CA ALA A 15 18.71 -12.94 7.05
C ALA A 15 17.87 -12.29 5.94
N ASN A 16 17.16 -13.10 5.15
CA ASN A 16 16.10 -12.58 4.30
C ASN A 16 15.00 -12.07 5.23
N ALA A 17 14.97 -10.76 5.48
CA ALA A 17 13.81 -10.13 6.07
C ALA A 17 12.71 -10.17 5.00
N SER A 18 11.87 -11.20 5.04
CA SER A 18 10.60 -11.15 4.32
C SER A 18 9.75 -10.10 4.99
N ALA A 19 9.39 -9.08 4.22
CA ALA A 19 8.36 -8.17 4.67
C ALA A 19 7.06 -8.96 4.86
N GLU A 20 6.37 -8.75 5.98
CA GLU A 20 5.17 -9.50 6.34
C GLU A 20 4.11 -8.55 6.93
N LEU A 21 2.85 -8.79 6.57
CA LEU A 21 1.69 -8.17 7.19
C LEU A 21 1.43 -8.80 8.57
N VAL A 22 1.19 -7.99 9.59
CA VAL A 22 0.84 -8.45 10.95
C VAL A 22 -0.44 -9.30 10.96
N ILE A 23 -1.39 -8.99 10.07
CA ILE A 23 -2.61 -9.78 9.86
C ILE A 23 -2.69 -10.21 8.40
N THR A 24 -2.92 -11.52 8.19
CA THR A 24 -2.98 -12.12 6.84
C THR A 24 -4.30 -12.83 6.56
N SER A 25 -5.20 -12.93 7.54
CA SER A 25 -6.54 -13.52 7.36
C SER A 25 -7.30 -12.75 6.27
N PRO A 26 -7.68 -13.39 5.14
CA PRO A 26 -8.30 -12.67 4.03
C PRO A 26 -9.56 -11.91 4.44
N LYS A 27 -10.41 -12.55 5.24
CA LYS A 27 -11.63 -11.90 5.76
C LYS A 27 -11.32 -10.66 6.59
N GLU A 28 -10.26 -10.69 7.38
CA GLU A 28 -9.90 -9.56 8.24
C GLU A 28 -9.33 -8.41 7.41
N VAL A 29 -8.36 -8.69 6.54
CA VAL A 29 -7.69 -7.70 5.71
C VAL A 29 -8.69 -7.00 4.77
N CYS A 30 -9.55 -7.77 4.10
CA CYS A 30 -10.62 -7.24 3.24
C CYS A 30 -11.57 -6.27 3.96
N ASN A 31 -11.77 -6.43 5.27
CA ASN A 31 -12.73 -5.62 6.02
C ASN A 31 -12.13 -4.38 6.69
N ILE A 32 -10.80 -4.16 6.64
CA ILE A 32 -10.14 -3.06 7.38
C ILE A 32 -10.76 -1.70 7.07
N LEU A 33 -10.99 -1.40 5.78
CA LEU A 33 -11.48 -0.09 5.33
C LEU A 33 -12.99 -0.01 5.10
N LYS A 34 -13.75 -1.02 5.58
CA LYS A 34 -15.21 -1.04 5.47
C LYS A 34 -15.85 0.23 6.04
N GLY A 35 -15.36 0.70 7.20
CA GLY A 35 -15.84 1.92 7.88
C GLY A 35 -15.48 3.22 7.15
N SER A 36 -14.48 3.21 6.27
CA SER A 36 -14.00 4.38 5.53
C SER A 36 -14.72 4.57 4.18
N GLY A 37 -15.76 3.77 3.91
CA GLY A 37 -16.49 3.77 2.64
C GLY A 37 -15.83 2.90 1.55
N LEU A 38 -14.80 2.13 1.89
CA LEU A 38 -14.07 1.22 0.98
C LEU A 38 -14.38 -0.24 1.33
N SER A 39 -15.68 -0.57 1.37
CA SER A 39 -16.12 -1.95 1.60
C SER A 39 -15.74 -2.83 0.41
N THR A 40 -14.97 -3.89 0.65
CA THR A 40 -14.62 -4.85 -0.39
C THR A 40 -15.74 -5.87 -0.62
N MET A 41 -15.69 -6.51 -1.78
CA MET A 41 -16.45 -7.73 -2.06
C MET A 41 -15.83 -8.95 -1.38
N GLU A 42 -16.45 -10.12 -1.56
CA GLU A 42 -15.94 -11.39 -1.03
C GLU A 42 -14.57 -11.76 -1.63
N TRP A 43 -13.75 -12.40 -0.80
CA TRP A 43 -12.49 -13.01 -1.18
C TRP A 43 -12.74 -14.17 -2.15
N ARG A 44 -12.20 -14.08 -3.36
CA ARG A 44 -12.45 -15.07 -4.43
C ARG A 44 -11.23 -15.28 -5.28
N ASP A 45 -11.20 -16.40 -5.99
CA ASP A 45 -10.20 -16.70 -7.00
C ASP A 45 -10.59 -16.04 -8.33
N ASN A 46 -9.76 -15.11 -8.82
CA ASN A 46 -9.91 -14.38 -10.06
C ASN A 46 -8.55 -14.24 -10.75
N TYR A 47 -7.98 -15.38 -11.18
CA TYR A 47 -6.59 -15.46 -11.66
C TYR A 47 -5.55 -15.15 -10.57
N GLY A 48 -5.89 -15.51 -9.33
CA GLY A 48 -5.25 -15.03 -8.10
C GLY A 48 -6.34 -14.75 -7.06
N TYR A 49 -6.07 -14.99 -5.78
CA TYR A 49 -7.06 -14.72 -4.75
C TYR A 49 -7.06 -13.23 -4.39
N GLU A 50 -8.23 -12.61 -4.46
CA GLU A 50 -8.39 -11.17 -4.23
C GLU A 50 -9.72 -10.78 -3.58
N CYS A 51 -9.76 -9.57 -3.01
CA CYS A 51 -10.97 -8.80 -2.80
C CYS A 51 -10.70 -7.33 -3.12
N SER A 52 -11.73 -6.61 -3.54
CA SER A 52 -11.62 -5.20 -3.90
C SER A 52 -12.88 -4.43 -3.58
N SER A 53 -12.72 -3.14 -3.28
CA SER A 53 -13.82 -2.21 -3.12
C SER A 53 -14.30 -1.69 -4.48
N ARG A 54 -15.50 -1.14 -4.49
CA ARG A 54 -15.88 -0.19 -5.55
C ARG A 54 -15.10 1.12 -5.36
N TYR A 55 -15.12 1.97 -6.38
CA TYR A 55 -14.62 3.34 -6.25
C TYR A 55 -15.45 4.13 -5.24
N LYS A 56 -14.77 4.74 -4.27
CA LYS A 56 -15.30 5.82 -3.45
C LYS A 56 -15.03 7.12 -4.20
N GLU A 57 -16.07 7.73 -4.75
CA GLU A 57 -15.97 9.04 -5.41
C GLU A 57 -15.68 10.14 -4.38
N ILE A 58 -14.79 11.06 -4.74
CA ILE A 58 -14.31 12.16 -3.89
C ILE A 58 -14.50 13.45 -4.67
N GLY A 59 -15.40 14.29 -4.16
CA GLY A 59 -15.72 15.59 -4.73
C GLY A 59 -16.48 15.47 -6.05
N SER A 60 -16.11 16.29 -7.02
CA SER A 60 -16.76 16.40 -8.33
C SER A 60 -15.74 16.55 -9.46
N GLY A 61 -16.17 16.29 -10.68
CA GLY A 61 -15.35 16.51 -11.86
C GLY A 61 -16.18 16.71 -13.11
N ASN A 62 -15.57 17.28 -14.15
CA ASN A 62 -16.26 17.64 -15.40
C ASN A 62 -16.72 16.38 -16.19
N TYR A 63 -16.17 15.21 -15.86
CA TYR A 63 -16.56 13.90 -16.40
C TYR A 63 -16.48 12.81 -15.33
N PHE A 64 -15.37 12.79 -14.58
CA PHE A 64 -15.13 11.84 -13.50
C PHE A 64 -14.65 12.61 -12.26
N ALA A 65 -15.19 12.28 -11.10
CA ALA A 65 -14.63 12.78 -9.85
C ALA A 65 -13.31 12.06 -9.54
N ASN A 66 -12.54 12.58 -8.60
CA ASN A 66 -11.43 11.80 -8.06
C ASN A 66 -12.01 10.56 -7.37
N ASN A 67 -11.30 9.45 -7.35
CA ASN A 67 -11.81 8.28 -6.64
C ASN A 67 -10.70 7.44 -6.03
N LEU A 68 -11.06 6.75 -4.95
CA LEU A 68 -10.19 5.87 -4.20
C LEU A 68 -10.76 4.45 -4.22
N ALA A 69 -9.91 3.46 -4.43
CA ALA A 69 -10.26 2.05 -4.29
C ALA A 69 -9.22 1.29 -3.45
N TYR A 70 -9.69 0.24 -2.80
CA TYR A 70 -8.91 -0.67 -1.98
C TYR A 70 -8.88 -2.06 -2.62
N TYR A 71 -7.69 -2.65 -2.70
CA TYR A 71 -7.45 -3.97 -3.26
C TYR A 71 -6.62 -4.78 -2.28
N VAL A 72 -6.93 -6.07 -2.20
CA VAL A 72 -6.16 -7.04 -1.44
C VAL A 72 -5.95 -8.24 -2.34
N ASP A 73 -4.72 -8.74 -2.38
CA ASP A 73 -4.37 -9.93 -3.14
C ASP A 73 -3.47 -10.87 -2.34
N GLY A 74 -3.45 -12.13 -2.75
CA GLY A 74 -2.67 -13.16 -2.09
C GLY A 74 -3.01 -14.56 -2.58
N ILE A 75 -3.00 -15.49 -1.65
CA ILE A 75 -3.31 -16.90 -1.88
C ILE A 75 -4.61 -17.29 -1.19
N LYS A 76 -5.08 -18.51 -1.44
CA LYS A 76 -6.35 -19.02 -0.89
C LYS A 76 -6.51 -18.78 0.61
N SER A 77 -5.46 -18.99 1.38
CA SER A 77 -5.48 -18.94 2.85
C SER A 77 -4.99 -17.63 3.45
N ALA A 78 -4.37 -16.73 2.68
CA ALA A 78 -3.67 -15.56 3.21
C ALA A 78 -3.63 -14.40 2.21
N ALA A 79 -3.90 -13.19 2.71
CA ALA A 79 -3.56 -11.95 2.04
C ALA A 79 -2.05 -11.72 2.16
N ASN A 80 -1.43 -11.34 1.05
CA ASN A 80 0.00 -11.03 0.97
C ASN A 80 0.24 -9.55 0.72
N GLN A 81 -0.74 -8.86 0.13
CA GLN A 81 -0.62 -7.46 -0.22
C GLN A 81 -1.96 -6.74 -0.02
N ALA A 82 -1.87 -5.49 0.41
CA ALA A 82 -2.98 -4.55 0.45
C ALA A 82 -2.57 -3.27 -0.28
N LYS A 83 -3.42 -2.76 -1.17
CA LYS A 83 -3.14 -1.61 -2.03
C LYS A 83 -4.29 -0.61 -2.05
N LEU A 84 -3.97 0.65 -1.85
CA LEU A 84 -4.85 1.79 -2.16
C LEU A 84 -4.48 2.35 -3.53
N VAL A 85 -5.49 2.69 -4.32
CA VAL A 85 -5.33 3.36 -5.62
C VAL A 85 -6.19 4.62 -5.63
N LEU A 86 -5.54 5.78 -5.63
CA LEU A 86 -6.19 7.06 -5.82
C LEU A 86 -6.06 7.49 -7.28
N ASN A 87 -7.18 7.68 -7.96
CA ASN A 87 -7.25 8.31 -9.27
C ASN A 87 -7.54 9.80 -9.12
N VAL A 88 -6.60 10.65 -9.54
CA VAL A 88 -6.78 12.10 -9.58
C VAL A 88 -7.24 12.53 -10.97
N ASN A 89 -8.55 12.45 -11.19
CA ASN A 89 -9.26 12.88 -12.40
C ASN A 89 -9.46 14.41 -12.48
N ASN A 90 -9.56 15.08 -11.34
CA ASN A 90 -9.71 16.52 -11.18
C ASN A 90 -8.62 17.08 -10.27
N LYS A 91 -7.57 17.62 -10.89
CA LYS A 91 -6.40 18.18 -10.21
C LYS A 91 -6.73 19.34 -9.27
N SER A 92 -7.79 20.10 -9.54
CA SER A 92 -8.21 21.21 -8.66
C SER A 92 -8.70 20.74 -7.28
N GLN A 93 -9.09 19.47 -7.17
CA GLN A 93 -9.56 18.85 -5.93
C GLN A 93 -8.59 17.76 -5.43
N ALA A 94 -7.34 17.74 -5.91
CA ALA A 94 -6.36 16.73 -5.53
C ALA A 94 -6.09 16.71 -4.02
N SER A 95 -6.03 17.88 -3.37
CA SER A 95 -5.75 17.96 -1.93
C SER A 95 -6.77 17.20 -1.06
N THR A 96 -8.07 17.32 -1.36
CA THR A 96 -9.11 16.56 -0.66
C THR A 96 -8.96 15.06 -0.90
N ALA A 97 -8.64 14.67 -2.13
CA ALA A 97 -8.48 13.26 -2.49
C ALA A 97 -7.21 12.62 -1.86
N ILE A 98 -6.13 13.41 -1.75
CA ILE A 98 -4.90 13.03 -1.04
C ILE A 98 -5.17 12.87 0.46
N THR A 99 -6.01 13.71 1.05
CA THR A 99 -6.39 13.59 2.48
C THR A 99 -7.08 12.25 2.75
N GLU A 100 -8.04 11.87 1.90
CA GLU A 100 -8.73 10.57 1.99
C GLU A 100 -7.77 9.38 1.80
N LEU A 101 -6.77 9.52 0.92
CA LEU A 101 -5.72 8.53 0.74
C LEU A 101 -4.83 8.41 1.99
N LEU A 102 -4.43 9.53 2.59
CA LEU A 102 -3.63 9.56 3.83
C LEU A 102 -4.38 8.90 4.99
N ASP A 103 -5.64 9.25 5.20
CA ASP A 103 -6.46 8.67 6.29
C ASP A 103 -6.64 7.16 6.12
N SER A 104 -6.85 6.71 4.89
CA SER A 104 -6.95 5.27 4.58
C SER A 104 -5.61 4.55 4.74
N ALA A 105 -4.50 5.17 4.32
CA ALA A 105 -3.16 4.60 4.45
C ALA A 105 -2.70 4.53 5.91
N GLU A 106 -3.03 5.52 6.73
CA GLU A 106 -2.78 5.52 8.18
C GLU A 106 -3.47 4.33 8.85
N LEU A 107 -4.77 4.14 8.56
CA LEU A 107 -5.53 3.03 9.10
C LEU A 107 -4.97 1.67 8.66
N LEU A 108 -4.55 1.55 7.40
CA LEU A 108 -3.87 0.34 6.92
C LEU A 108 -2.54 0.11 7.64
N SER A 109 -1.72 1.15 7.83
CA SER A 109 -0.44 1.02 8.54
C SER A 109 -0.63 0.48 9.95
N ILE A 110 -1.56 1.08 10.71
CA ILE A 110 -1.83 0.64 12.08
C ILE A 110 -2.31 -0.82 12.11
N LYS A 111 -3.11 -1.25 11.13
CA LYS A 111 -3.69 -2.60 11.11
C LYS A 111 -2.74 -3.67 10.54
N LEU A 112 -2.01 -3.34 9.49
CA LEU A 112 -1.19 -4.29 8.73
C LEU A 112 0.26 -4.28 9.14
N ALA A 113 0.79 -3.13 9.59
CA ALA A 113 2.18 -3.00 10.04
C ALA A 113 2.29 -2.94 11.57
N GLY A 114 1.18 -2.67 12.27
CA GLY A 114 1.15 -2.53 13.72
C GLY A 114 1.63 -1.18 14.24
N GLU A 115 1.97 -0.25 13.34
CA GLU A 115 2.55 1.06 13.66
C GLU A 115 1.93 2.16 12.80
N GLU A 116 2.01 3.41 13.27
CA GLU A 116 1.58 4.59 12.52
C GLU A 116 2.35 4.75 11.21
N LEU A 117 1.71 5.37 10.21
CA LEU A 117 2.34 5.60 8.92
C LEU A 117 3.48 6.64 9.07
N PRO A 118 4.74 6.31 8.71
CA PRO A 118 5.86 7.21 8.92
C PRO A 118 5.71 8.51 8.15
N GLN A 119 6.26 9.61 8.69
CA GLN A 119 6.20 10.91 8.04
C GLN A 119 6.80 10.90 6.62
N THR A 120 7.83 10.09 6.38
CA THR A 120 8.42 9.89 5.04
C THR A 120 7.38 9.42 4.02
N ILE A 121 6.54 8.43 4.40
CA ILE A 121 5.49 7.92 3.52
C ILE A 121 4.34 8.92 3.39
N LYS A 122 3.94 9.59 4.47
CA LYS A 122 2.93 10.68 4.43
C LYS A 122 3.33 11.79 3.46
N ASN A 123 4.59 12.21 3.51
CA ASN A 123 5.15 13.21 2.61
C ASN A 123 5.16 12.72 1.16
N ALA A 124 5.57 11.47 0.93
CA ALA A 124 5.57 10.84 -0.40
C ALA A 124 4.17 10.76 -1.02
N ILE A 125 3.14 10.41 -0.24
CA ILE A 125 1.73 10.44 -0.67
C ILE A 125 1.32 11.87 -1.03
N THR A 126 1.68 12.85 -0.21
CA THR A 126 1.29 14.25 -0.41
C THR A 126 1.92 14.84 -1.67
N SER A 127 3.20 14.55 -1.94
CA SER A 127 3.90 15.04 -3.12
C SER A 127 3.71 14.16 -4.35
N GLY A 128 3.17 12.95 -4.19
CA GLY A 128 3.14 11.92 -5.22
C GLY A 128 4.54 11.48 -5.66
N THR A 129 5.52 11.54 -4.75
CA THR A 129 6.91 11.13 -5.03
C THR A 129 7.07 9.66 -4.71
N PRO A 130 7.54 8.81 -5.64
CA PRO A 130 7.76 7.40 -5.35
C PRO A 130 8.75 7.22 -4.20
N THR A 131 8.43 6.38 -3.23
CA THR A 131 9.25 6.14 -2.04
C THR A 131 8.84 4.81 -1.41
N SER A 132 9.76 4.15 -0.72
CA SER A 132 9.45 3.00 0.13
C SER A 132 10.06 3.15 1.51
N ALA A 133 9.44 2.50 2.49
CA ALA A 133 9.93 2.40 3.85
C ALA A 133 9.45 1.09 4.48
N THR A 134 10.18 0.61 5.48
CA THR A 134 9.70 -0.49 6.33
C THR A 134 9.03 0.10 7.56
N VAL A 135 7.84 -0.41 7.89
CA VAL A 135 7.03 -0.05 9.05
C VAL A 135 6.80 -1.33 9.84
N GLY A 136 7.34 -1.44 11.06
CA GLY A 136 7.49 -2.74 11.72
C GLY A 136 8.24 -3.75 10.82
N ASN A 137 7.54 -4.82 10.42
CA ASN A 137 8.04 -5.81 9.45
C ASN A 137 7.40 -5.66 8.06
N THR A 138 6.51 -4.70 7.85
CA THR A 138 5.78 -4.52 6.58
C THR A 138 6.51 -3.51 5.70
N SER A 139 6.67 -3.84 4.41
CA SER A 139 7.14 -2.90 3.41
C SER A 139 5.97 -2.04 2.94
N VAL A 140 6.15 -0.72 3.00
CA VAL A 140 5.18 0.26 2.49
C VAL A 140 5.81 1.01 1.33
N GLU A 141 5.14 0.98 0.18
CA GLU A 141 5.60 1.60 -1.06
C GLU A 141 4.56 2.61 -1.56
N VAL A 142 5.02 3.78 -1.99
CA VAL A 142 4.24 4.78 -2.70
C VAL A 142 4.75 4.84 -4.13
N THR A 143 3.84 4.75 -5.10
CA THR A 143 4.14 4.96 -6.52
C THR A 143 3.20 6.01 -7.10
N ARG A 144 3.59 6.55 -8.26
CA ARG A 144 2.76 7.48 -9.02
C ARG A 144 2.89 7.21 -10.51
N ASP A 145 1.75 7.15 -11.18
CA ASP A 145 1.66 6.97 -12.63
C ASP A 145 0.91 8.16 -13.24
N ASP A 146 1.63 9.05 -13.93
CA ASP A 146 1.01 10.14 -14.68
C ASP A 146 0.47 9.63 -16.02
N TRP A 147 -0.81 9.91 -16.30
CA TRP A 147 -1.43 9.43 -17.53
C TRP A 147 -0.85 10.13 -18.76
N PRO A 148 -0.63 9.42 -19.89
CA PRO A 148 -0.09 10.03 -21.11
C PRO A 148 -0.92 11.19 -21.67
N THR A 149 -2.20 11.25 -21.32
CA THR A 149 -3.11 12.34 -21.71
C THR A 149 -2.84 13.66 -20.98
N GLY A 150 -2.07 13.63 -19.89
CA GLY A 150 -1.83 14.76 -19.00
C GLY A 150 -3.05 15.17 -18.16
N LYS A 151 -4.18 14.47 -18.30
CA LYS A 151 -5.46 14.84 -17.65
C LYS A 151 -5.54 14.46 -16.17
N GLY A 152 -4.68 13.54 -15.73
CA GLY A 152 -4.69 13.04 -14.37
C GLY A 152 -3.51 12.12 -14.11
N TYR A 153 -3.54 11.48 -12.96
CA TYR A 153 -2.53 10.55 -12.51
C TYR A 153 -3.12 9.64 -11.44
N GLU A 154 -2.37 8.60 -11.12
CA GLU A 154 -2.67 7.69 -10.02
C GLU A 154 -1.60 7.79 -8.95
N ILE A 155 -1.99 7.64 -7.69
CA ILE A 155 -1.06 7.37 -6.58
C ILE A 155 -1.46 6.02 -5.99
N HIS A 156 -0.49 5.11 -5.88
CA HIS A 156 -0.70 3.83 -5.19
C HIS A 156 0.05 3.81 -3.86
N VAL A 157 -0.57 3.23 -2.84
CA VAL A 157 0.08 2.93 -1.55
C VAL A 157 -0.06 1.44 -1.30
N ILE A 158 1.06 0.74 -1.19
CA ILE A 158 1.13 -0.72 -1.23
C ILE A 158 1.81 -1.23 0.03
N PHE A 159 1.15 -2.14 0.75
CA PHE A 159 1.66 -2.84 1.93
C PHE A 159 1.95 -4.30 1.56
N LYS A 160 3.16 -4.79 1.87
CA LYS A 160 3.64 -6.16 1.61
C LYS A 160 4.40 -6.70 2.83
#